data_AF-A0A9P5PJG6-F1
#
_entry.id   AF-A0A9P5PJG6-F1
#
_cell.length_a   1.000
_cell.length_b   1.000
_cell.length_c   1.000
_cell.angle_alpha   90.00
_cell.angle_beta   90.00
_cell.angle_gamma   90.00
#
_symmetry.space_group_name_H-M   'P 1'
#
loop_
_entity.id
_entity.type
_entity.pdbx_description
1 polymer ?
#
loop_
_entity_poly.entity_id
_entity_poly.type
_entity_poly.pdbx_seq_one_letter_code
_entity_poly.pdbx_strand_id
1 'polypeptide(L)'
;MEHCKTPWTEKKYSEPDCWPVTWRQTGECSEEVIFHIQGVIEDKKLAPVKGDRSAKKLRHLRQSIVVSGLGSEGFDRDIEAVMDVYAILARHVPGLKPIEIKDLGRYSGLEFSSRLFTPKNEAPNMEWAVIDEMIDSNNFLHNVKASGVGYVYGDENVVNFGVEVNGKEKKKKKTETIAPHQLHIGDIVDIAFAAIAIEGRGANNPTSGVAKLLLRSVTLLEGKHTQAWIKKKAMLELLLTGGGGGDKEKAEADELGCE
;
A
#
# COMPACT_ATOMS: atom_id res chain seq x y z
N MET A 1 -11.69 -27.31 -31.17
CA MET A 1 -10.80 -26.55 -30.28
C MET A 1 -11.21 -25.10 -30.38
N GLU A 2 -12.17 -24.71 -29.55
CA GLU A 2 -12.61 -23.32 -29.46
C GLU A 2 -11.52 -22.53 -28.73
N HIS A 3 -10.97 -21.53 -29.41
CA HIS A 3 -10.10 -20.56 -28.78
C HIS A 3 -10.91 -19.83 -27.71
N CYS A 4 -10.64 -20.15 -26.43
CA CYS A 4 -11.08 -19.38 -25.30
C CYS A 4 -10.44 -17.99 -25.41
N LYS A 5 -11.13 -17.06 -26.09
CA LYS A 5 -10.73 -15.66 -26.16
C LYS A 5 -10.75 -15.14 -24.72
N THR A 6 -9.60 -14.75 -24.20
CA THR A 6 -9.47 -14.13 -22.88
C THR A 6 -10.43 -12.93 -22.78
N PRO A 7 -11.41 -12.89 -21.85
CA PRO A 7 -12.50 -11.88 -21.88
C PRO A 7 -12.15 -10.52 -21.25
N TRP A 8 -10.87 -10.20 -21.18
CA TRP A 8 -10.39 -8.92 -20.65
C TRP A 8 -10.49 -7.84 -21.75
N THR A 9 -11.03 -6.68 -21.40
CA THR A 9 -11.10 -5.50 -22.28
C THR A 9 -10.65 -4.27 -21.52
N GLU A 10 -10.03 -3.30 -22.18
CA GLU A 10 -9.70 -2.02 -21.57
C GLU A 10 -10.78 -0.97 -21.92
N LYS A 11 -11.12 -0.13 -20.95
CA LYS A 11 -11.96 1.05 -21.18
C LYS A 11 -11.25 2.26 -20.61
N LYS A 12 -11.15 3.33 -21.38
CA LYS A 12 -10.61 4.60 -20.90
C LYS A 12 -11.57 5.19 -19.87
N TYR A 13 -11.08 5.43 -18.66
CA TYR A 13 -11.80 6.20 -17.64
C TYR A 13 -11.47 7.66 -17.87
N SER A 14 -12.47 8.54 -17.81
CA SER A 14 -12.27 9.99 -18.01
C SER A 14 -11.81 10.69 -16.72
N GLU A 15 -12.10 10.11 -15.55
CA GLU A 15 -11.91 10.75 -14.25
C GLU A 15 -11.51 9.71 -13.18
N PRO A 16 -10.21 9.53 -12.87
CA PRO A 16 -9.05 10.13 -13.54
C PRO A 16 -8.77 9.49 -14.92
N ASP A 17 -8.04 10.21 -15.77
CA ASP A 17 -7.64 9.74 -17.10
C ASP A 17 -6.64 8.57 -17.01
N CYS A 18 -7.16 7.34 -17.12
CA CYS A 18 -6.37 6.11 -17.10
C CYS A 18 -7.07 4.98 -17.87
N TRP A 19 -6.29 3.93 -18.13
CA TRP A 19 -6.72 2.69 -18.76
C TRP A 19 -6.56 1.55 -17.76
N PRO A 20 -7.56 1.30 -16.91
CA PRO A 20 -7.58 0.10 -16.08
C PRO A 20 -7.89 -1.13 -16.92
N VAL A 21 -7.41 -2.28 -16.44
CA VAL A 21 -7.87 -3.57 -16.96
C VAL A 21 -9.31 -3.78 -16.48
N THR A 22 -10.23 -3.97 -17.42
CA THR A 22 -11.64 -4.21 -17.10
C THR A 22 -12.12 -5.57 -17.59
N TRP A 23 -13.12 -6.11 -16.91
CA TRP A 23 -13.87 -7.26 -17.37
C TRP A 23 -15.23 -6.79 -17.89
N ARG A 24 -15.64 -7.32 -19.03
CA ARG A 24 -17.00 -7.09 -19.54
C ARG A 24 -17.88 -8.28 -19.19
N GLN A 25 -18.80 -8.08 -18.25
CA GLN A 25 -19.93 -8.99 -18.07
C GLN A 25 -20.99 -8.66 -19.12
N THR A 26 -21.72 -9.66 -19.63
CA THR A 26 -22.69 -9.55 -20.74
C THR A 26 -23.54 -8.27 -20.67
N GLY A 27 -23.35 -7.32 -21.59
CA GLY A 27 -23.99 -5.99 -21.58
C GLY A 27 -23.02 -4.81 -21.82
N GLU A 28 -23.42 -3.60 -21.39
CA GLU A 28 -22.60 -2.37 -21.47
C GLU A 28 -21.79 -2.05 -20.20
N CYS A 29 -21.96 -2.83 -19.12
CA CYS A 29 -21.24 -2.63 -17.87
C CYS A 29 -19.85 -3.28 -17.93
N SER A 30 -18.81 -2.48 -17.71
CA SER A 30 -17.43 -2.93 -17.53
C SER A 30 -17.04 -2.75 -16.06
N GLU A 31 -16.48 -3.78 -15.45
CA GLU A 31 -16.00 -3.76 -14.06
C GLU A 31 -14.47 -3.76 -14.03
N GLU A 32 -13.85 -3.03 -13.10
CA GLU A 32 -12.40 -3.09 -12.90
C GLU A 32 -11.99 -4.49 -12.41
N VAL A 33 -10.92 -5.04 -12.98
CA VAL A 33 -10.37 -6.31 -12.52
C VAL A 33 -9.47 -6.08 -11.31
N ILE A 34 -9.84 -6.71 -10.20
CA ILE A 34 -9.04 -6.71 -8.96
C ILE A 34 -8.23 -8.01 -8.90
N PHE A 35 -6.92 -7.86 -8.93
CA PHE A 35 -5.95 -8.95 -8.78
C PHE A 35 -5.55 -9.09 -7.32
N HIS A 36 -5.13 -10.30 -6.95
CA HIS A 36 -4.63 -10.61 -5.62
C HIS A 36 -3.24 -11.22 -5.72
N ILE A 37 -2.35 -10.82 -4.82
CA ILE A 37 -1.02 -11.40 -4.66
C ILE A 37 -0.66 -11.51 -3.19
N GLN A 38 -0.04 -12.62 -2.80
CA GLN A 38 0.41 -12.83 -1.43
C GLN A 38 1.93 -12.63 -1.34
N GLY A 39 2.37 -11.94 -0.29
CA GLY A 39 3.79 -11.67 -0.11
C GLY A 39 4.12 -11.17 1.29
N VAL A 40 5.41 -10.95 1.53
CA VAL A 40 5.94 -10.38 2.76
C VAL A 40 6.18 -8.89 2.56
N ILE A 41 5.77 -8.06 3.51
CA ILE A 41 6.02 -6.60 3.46
C ILE A 41 7.51 -6.33 3.63
N GLU A 42 8.10 -5.65 2.66
CA GLU A 42 9.52 -5.23 2.66
C GLU A 42 9.66 -3.74 2.99
N ASP A 43 8.75 -2.92 2.48
CA ASP A 43 8.66 -1.50 2.78
C ASP A 43 7.19 -1.05 2.76
N LYS A 44 6.87 -0.01 3.53
CA LYS A 44 5.52 0.54 3.56
C LYS A 44 5.52 2.04 3.86
N LYS A 45 4.60 2.73 3.18
CA LYS A 45 4.20 4.12 3.45
C LYS A 45 2.68 4.18 3.42
N LEU A 46 2.05 3.86 4.54
CA LEU A 46 0.59 3.81 4.68
C LEU A 46 0.08 4.98 5.53
N ALA A 47 -1.24 5.16 5.54
CA ALA A 47 -1.88 6.11 6.44
C ALA A 47 -1.60 5.83 7.94
N PRO A 48 -1.64 6.83 8.84
CA PRO A 48 -1.84 8.25 8.56
C PRO A 48 -0.62 8.88 7.88
N VAL A 49 -0.80 9.40 6.66
CA VAL A 49 0.29 10.02 5.91
C VAL A 49 0.48 11.43 6.46
N LYS A 50 1.68 11.70 6.98
CA LYS A 50 2.09 13.06 7.34
C LYS A 50 2.65 13.75 6.10
N GLY A 51 2.14 14.93 5.79
CA GLY A 51 2.54 15.70 4.62
C GLY A 51 2.39 17.18 4.84
N ASP A 52 3.14 17.94 4.06
CA ASP A 52 2.92 19.37 3.90
C ASP A 52 1.62 19.60 3.11
N ARG A 53 0.82 20.58 3.55
CA ARG A 53 -0.50 20.90 3.00
C ARG A 53 -0.44 21.73 1.72
N SER A 54 0.75 22.10 1.25
CA SER A 54 0.92 22.84 0.01
C SER A 54 0.43 22.03 -1.19
N ALA A 55 -0.35 22.69 -2.05
CA ALA A 55 -0.95 22.10 -3.25
C ALA A 55 0.05 21.30 -4.11
N LYS A 56 1.28 21.80 -4.25
CA LYS A 56 2.33 21.13 -5.04
C LYS A 56 2.74 19.78 -4.45
N LYS A 57 2.80 19.67 -3.12
CA LYS A 57 3.22 18.44 -2.43
C LYS A 57 2.08 17.44 -2.31
N LEU A 58 0.83 17.90 -2.17
CA LEU A 58 -0.35 17.01 -2.10
C LEU A 58 -0.47 16.07 -3.31
N ARG A 59 -0.17 16.56 -4.52
CA ARG A 59 -0.15 15.76 -5.77
C ARG A 59 0.79 14.54 -5.70
N HIS A 60 1.83 14.62 -4.88
CA HIS A 60 2.85 13.57 -4.77
C HIS A 60 2.66 12.68 -3.54
N LEU A 61 1.64 12.95 -2.72
CA LEU A 61 1.29 12.06 -1.60
C LEU A 61 0.63 10.80 -2.14
N ARG A 62 1.18 9.66 -1.71
CA ARG A 62 0.69 8.33 -2.06
C ARG A 62 0.82 7.42 -0.87
N GLN A 63 -0.06 6.44 -0.82
CA GLN A 63 0.10 5.25 0.00
C GLN A 63 0.80 4.20 -0.85
N SER A 64 1.82 3.55 -0.30
CA SER A 64 2.56 2.51 -1.03
C SER A 64 2.98 1.37 -0.12
N ILE A 65 3.09 0.18 -0.71
CA ILE A 65 3.61 -1.02 -0.07
C ILE A 65 4.47 -1.76 -1.07
N VAL A 66 5.64 -2.23 -0.61
CA VAL A 66 6.51 -3.12 -1.38
C VAL A 66 6.44 -4.48 -0.74
N VAL A 67 6.16 -5.50 -1.55
CA VAL A 67 6.14 -6.90 -1.08
C VAL A 67 7.07 -7.76 -1.91
N SER A 68 7.58 -8.82 -1.30
CA SER A 68 8.35 -9.87 -1.97
C SER A 68 7.82 -11.26 -1.65
N GLY A 69 8.21 -12.23 -2.45
CA GLY A 69 7.99 -13.65 -2.16
C GLY A 69 9.12 -14.32 -1.40
N LEU A 70 10.15 -13.58 -0.97
CA LEU A 70 11.39 -14.09 -0.38
C LEU A 70 12.04 -15.24 -1.19
N GLY A 71 11.95 -15.18 -2.51
CA GLY A 71 12.47 -16.21 -3.43
C GLY A 71 11.57 -17.44 -3.62
N SER A 72 10.28 -17.33 -3.29
CA SER A 72 9.31 -18.39 -3.59
C SER A 72 8.91 -18.42 -5.07
N GLU A 73 8.89 -19.62 -5.66
CA GLU A 73 8.46 -19.85 -7.04
C GLU A 73 6.99 -19.44 -7.29
N GLY A 74 6.17 -19.39 -6.24
CA GLY A 74 4.80 -18.88 -6.33
C GLY A 74 4.78 -17.39 -6.71
N PHE A 75 5.55 -16.58 -5.98
CA PHE A 75 5.60 -15.15 -6.20
C PHE A 75 6.28 -14.79 -7.52
N ASP A 76 7.30 -15.56 -7.94
CA ASP A 76 7.95 -15.34 -9.24
C ASP A 76 6.95 -15.53 -10.39
N ARG A 77 6.07 -16.54 -10.30
CA ARG A 77 4.95 -16.72 -11.24
C ARG A 77 3.93 -15.58 -11.19
N ASP A 78 3.68 -15.03 -10.00
CA ASP A 78 2.79 -13.87 -9.87
C ASP A 78 3.41 -12.61 -10.51
N ILE A 79 4.74 -12.41 -10.42
CA ILE A 79 5.45 -11.36 -11.15
C ILE A 79 5.31 -11.56 -12.66
N GLU A 80 5.50 -12.78 -13.17
CA GLU A 80 5.31 -13.10 -14.59
C GLU A 80 3.87 -12.78 -15.04
N ALA A 81 2.87 -13.16 -14.25
CA ALA A 81 1.47 -12.84 -14.54
C ALA A 81 1.21 -11.32 -14.56
N VAL A 82 1.83 -10.55 -13.67
CA VAL A 82 1.76 -9.07 -13.71
C VAL A 82 2.40 -8.52 -14.99
N MET A 83 3.48 -9.12 -15.48
CA MET A 83 4.11 -8.74 -16.74
C MET A 83 3.26 -9.09 -17.96
N ASP A 84 2.51 -10.20 -17.92
CA ASP A 84 1.52 -10.53 -18.94
C ASP A 84 0.39 -9.49 -19.00
N VAL A 85 -0.10 -9.05 -17.83
CA VAL A 85 -1.09 -7.96 -17.74
C VAL A 85 -0.51 -6.66 -18.30
N TYR A 86 0.75 -6.34 -17.99
CA TYR A 86 1.44 -5.21 -18.61
C TYR A 86 1.50 -5.33 -20.14
N ALA A 87 1.81 -6.51 -20.68
CA ALA A 87 1.89 -6.73 -22.12
C ALA A 87 0.54 -6.49 -22.81
N ILE A 88 -0.57 -6.77 -22.13
CA ILE A 88 -1.93 -6.42 -22.59
C ILE A 88 -2.09 -4.90 -22.65
N LEU A 89 -1.76 -4.18 -21.58
CA LEU A 89 -1.85 -2.71 -21.53
C LEU A 89 -0.94 -2.03 -22.57
N ALA A 90 0.27 -2.53 -22.76
CA ALA A 90 1.27 -1.96 -23.66
C ALA A 90 0.88 -2.07 -25.14
N ARG A 91 -0.01 -3.01 -25.51
CA ARG A 91 -0.58 -3.09 -26.87
C ARG A 91 -1.53 -1.94 -27.16
N HIS A 92 -2.18 -1.39 -26.13
CA HIS A 92 -3.20 -0.36 -26.28
C HIS A 92 -2.67 1.06 -26.00
N VAL A 93 -1.62 1.18 -25.17
CA VAL A 93 -1.01 2.46 -24.83
C VAL A 93 0.41 2.53 -25.42
N PRO A 94 0.61 3.25 -26.55
CA PRO A 94 1.92 3.35 -27.19
C PRO A 94 2.98 3.96 -26.26
N GLY A 95 4.16 3.33 -26.22
CA GLY A 95 5.30 3.82 -25.43
C GLY A 95 5.07 3.74 -23.91
N LEU A 96 4.19 2.86 -23.46
CA LEU A 96 3.99 2.56 -22.04
C LEU A 96 5.29 2.06 -21.42
N LYS A 97 5.75 2.72 -20.35
CA LYS A 97 6.88 2.21 -19.55
C LYS A 97 6.46 0.98 -18.76
N PRO A 98 7.35 -0.04 -18.65
CA PRO A 98 7.07 -1.24 -17.89
C PRO A 98 6.84 -0.95 -16.41
N ILE A 99 6.08 -1.85 -15.78
CA ILE A 99 5.94 -1.90 -14.33
C ILE A 99 7.32 -2.16 -13.74
N GLU A 100 7.73 -1.36 -12.77
CA GLU A 100 9.04 -1.49 -12.12
C GLU A 100 9.04 -2.70 -11.18
N ILE A 101 9.92 -3.66 -11.46
CA ILE A 101 10.26 -4.73 -10.52
C ILE A 101 11.37 -4.19 -9.62
N LYS A 102 11.14 -4.17 -8.31
CA LYS A 102 12.12 -3.70 -7.33
C LYS A 102 13.17 -4.78 -7.11
N ASP A 103 14.43 -4.41 -7.27
CA ASP A 103 15.57 -5.23 -6.83
C ASP A 103 15.78 -5.03 -5.33
N LEU A 104 15.56 -6.08 -4.55
CA LEU A 104 15.76 -6.11 -3.10
C LEU A 104 17.06 -6.85 -2.73
N GLY A 105 17.98 -6.97 -3.70
CA GLY A 105 19.28 -7.61 -3.58
C GLY A 105 19.22 -9.11 -3.83
N ARG A 106 18.49 -9.85 -3.00
CA ARG A 106 18.40 -11.33 -3.11
C ARG A 106 17.16 -11.84 -3.83
N TYR A 107 16.14 -11.01 -3.91
CA TYR A 107 14.84 -11.36 -4.47
C TYR A 107 14.20 -10.13 -5.10
N SER A 108 13.23 -10.36 -5.97
CA SER A 108 12.44 -9.33 -6.63
C SER A 108 11.22 -8.94 -5.77
N GLY A 109 10.81 -7.68 -5.89
CA GLY A 109 9.62 -7.17 -5.22
C GLY A 109 8.72 -6.36 -6.17
N LEU A 110 7.46 -6.19 -5.76
CA LEU A 110 6.49 -5.35 -6.45
C LEU A 110 6.05 -4.20 -5.54
N GLU A 111 6.02 -2.98 -6.09
CA GLU A 111 5.48 -1.80 -5.42
C GLU A 111 4.03 -1.55 -5.87
N PHE A 112 3.11 -1.59 -4.91
CA PHE A 112 1.72 -1.20 -5.09
C PHE A 112 1.52 0.18 -4.50
N SER A 113 0.91 1.11 -5.23
CA SER A 113 0.68 2.45 -4.70
C SER A 113 -0.59 3.10 -5.22
N SER A 114 -1.27 3.83 -4.36
CA SER A 114 -2.41 4.68 -4.72
C SER A 114 -2.15 6.12 -4.30
N ARG A 115 -2.58 7.08 -5.13
CA ARG A 115 -2.50 8.50 -4.77
C ARG A 115 -3.42 8.75 -3.58
N LEU A 116 -2.96 9.54 -2.62
CA LEU A 116 -3.81 9.95 -1.50
C LEU A 116 -4.82 11.02 -1.94
N PHE A 117 -4.49 11.81 -2.96
CA PHE A 117 -5.39 12.83 -3.49
C PHE A 117 -5.35 12.86 -5.01
N THR A 118 -6.52 13.15 -5.58
CA THR A 118 -6.69 13.45 -6.99
C THR A 118 -6.91 14.96 -7.17
N PRO A 119 -6.19 15.64 -8.06
CA PRO A 119 -6.50 17.02 -8.41
C PRO A 119 -7.91 17.16 -8.96
N LYS A 120 -8.70 18.16 -8.51
CA LYS A 120 -10.06 18.38 -9.02
C LYS A 120 -10.12 18.70 -10.51
N ASN A 121 -9.05 19.21 -11.12
CA ASN A 121 -9.01 19.41 -12.56
C ASN A 121 -8.78 18.09 -13.35
N GLU A 122 -8.32 17.02 -12.70
CA GLU A 122 -8.21 15.67 -13.27
C GLU A 122 -9.48 14.85 -13.03
N ALA A 123 -10.27 15.17 -12.00
CA ALA A 123 -11.55 14.55 -11.71
C ALA A 123 -12.55 15.58 -11.12
N PRO A 124 -13.19 16.43 -11.96
CA PRO A 124 -14.07 17.49 -11.50
C PRO A 124 -15.32 17.02 -10.76
N ASN A 125 -15.83 15.84 -11.12
CA ASN A 125 -17.05 15.27 -10.57
C ASN A 125 -16.77 14.30 -9.41
N MET A 126 -15.51 14.07 -9.07
CA MET A 126 -15.14 13.18 -7.97
C MET A 126 -15.54 13.82 -6.63
N GLU A 127 -16.34 13.09 -5.88
CA GLU A 127 -16.77 13.47 -4.55
C GLU A 127 -15.78 12.99 -3.48
N TRP A 128 -15.89 13.56 -2.28
CA TRP A 128 -15.09 13.11 -1.15
C TRP A 128 -15.63 11.78 -0.63
N ALA A 129 -14.77 10.77 -0.61
CA ALA A 129 -15.03 9.52 0.09
C ALA A 129 -15.19 9.76 1.60
N VAL A 130 -15.80 8.77 2.26
CA VAL A 130 -15.88 8.74 3.72
C VAL A 130 -14.46 8.62 4.28
N ILE A 131 -14.09 9.54 5.18
CA ILE A 131 -12.81 9.52 5.86
C ILE A 131 -12.95 8.67 7.11
N ASP A 132 -12.23 7.54 7.15
CA ASP A 132 -12.16 6.68 8.33
C ASP A 132 -11.20 7.30 9.37
N GLU A 133 -11.60 7.33 10.63
CA GLU A 133 -10.77 7.84 11.74
C GLU A 133 -9.48 7.01 11.92
N MET A 134 -9.51 5.72 11.57
CA MET A 134 -8.34 4.84 11.64
C MET A 134 -7.23 5.25 10.65
N ILE A 135 -7.60 5.85 9.51
CA ILE A 135 -6.66 6.33 8.49
C ILE A 135 -6.27 7.80 8.72
N ASP A 136 -7.12 8.60 9.37
CA ASP A 136 -6.94 10.04 9.57
C ASP A 136 -6.77 10.44 11.05
N SER A 137 -6.01 9.66 11.81
CA SER A 137 -5.84 9.89 13.25
C SER A 137 -5.21 11.24 13.64
N ASN A 138 -4.67 11.99 12.66
CA ASN A 138 -4.11 13.33 12.82
C ASN A 138 -4.95 14.45 12.16
N ASN A 139 -6.18 14.15 11.73
CA ASN A 139 -7.08 15.06 11.00
C ASN A 139 -6.46 15.66 9.72
N PHE A 140 -5.47 15.02 9.11
CA PHE A 140 -4.82 15.54 7.91
C PHE A 140 -5.78 15.59 6.72
N LEU A 141 -6.53 14.52 6.45
CA LEU A 141 -7.52 14.47 5.37
C LEU A 141 -8.65 15.47 5.61
N HIS A 142 -9.16 15.55 6.84
CA HIS A 142 -10.16 16.55 7.22
C HIS A 142 -9.67 17.99 7.03
N ASN A 143 -8.43 18.28 7.41
CA ASN A 143 -7.83 19.60 7.24
C ASN A 143 -7.66 19.96 5.75
N VAL A 144 -7.23 19.01 4.90
CA VAL A 144 -7.14 19.23 3.45
C VAL A 144 -8.53 19.49 2.86
N LYS A 145 -9.54 18.71 3.26
CA LYS A 145 -10.94 18.92 2.84
C LYS A 145 -11.44 20.32 3.18
N ALA A 146 -11.24 20.76 4.42
CA ALA A 146 -11.67 22.07 4.90
C ALA A 146 -10.95 23.24 4.19
N SER A 147 -9.68 23.06 3.83
CA SER A 147 -8.89 24.12 3.18
C SER A 147 -9.22 24.37 1.70
N GLY A 148 -9.94 23.46 1.04
CA GLY A 148 -10.43 23.67 -0.32
C GLY A 148 -9.36 23.78 -1.41
N VAL A 149 -8.17 23.20 -1.22
CA VAL A 149 -6.97 23.37 -2.09
C VAL A 149 -7.08 22.75 -3.51
N GLY A 150 -8.28 22.46 -3.99
CA GLY A 150 -8.49 21.89 -5.33
C GLY A 150 -8.08 20.42 -5.45
N TYR A 151 -8.09 19.68 -4.34
CA TYR A 151 -7.82 18.24 -4.29
C TYR A 151 -9.02 17.51 -3.66
N VAL A 152 -9.17 16.24 -4.00
CA VAL A 152 -10.19 15.35 -3.46
C VAL A 152 -9.57 14.01 -3.08
N TYR A 153 -9.98 13.46 -1.93
CA TYR A 153 -9.82 12.06 -1.58
C TYR A 153 -11.12 11.36 -1.95
N GLY A 154 -11.19 10.77 -3.14
CA GLY A 154 -12.36 10.05 -3.64
C GLY A 154 -12.24 8.55 -3.44
N ASP A 155 -13.27 7.79 -3.86
CA ASP A 155 -13.31 6.34 -3.69
C ASP A 155 -12.11 5.63 -4.34
N GLU A 156 -11.60 6.19 -5.44
CA GLU A 156 -10.39 5.71 -6.13
C GLU A 156 -9.09 5.84 -5.30
N ASN A 157 -9.09 6.74 -4.30
CA ASN A 157 -7.95 6.97 -3.41
C ASN A 157 -8.01 6.12 -2.13
N VAL A 158 -9.15 5.46 -1.88
CA VAL A 158 -9.36 4.64 -0.68
C VAL A 158 -8.55 3.36 -0.77
N VAL A 159 -7.85 3.04 0.32
CA VAL A 159 -7.17 1.76 0.51
C VAL A 159 -7.76 1.11 1.74
N ASN A 160 -8.27 -0.12 1.58
CA ASN A 160 -8.87 -0.88 2.68
C ASN A 160 -7.80 -1.70 3.42
N PHE A 161 -7.87 -1.72 4.76
CA PHE A 161 -6.95 -2.46 5.59
C PHE A 161 -7.72 -3.47 6.43
N GLY A 162 -7.28 -4.73 6.40
CA GLY A 162 -7.96 -5.79 7.13
C GLY A 162 -7.01 -6.83 7.72
N VAL A 163 -7.55 -7.69 8.58
CA VAL A 163 -6.90 -8.91 9.06
C VAL A 163 -7.82 -10.10 8.80
N GLU A 164 -7.24 -11.19 8.31
CA GLU A 164 -7.95 -12.46 8.17
C GLU A 164 -8.16 -13.07 9.55
N VAL A 165 -9.42 -13.22 9.96
CA VAL A 165 -9.80 -13.92 11.19
C VAL A 165 -10.44 -15.26 10.85
N ASN A 166 -10.00 -16.29 11.57
CA ASN A 166 -10.60 -17.62 11.48
C ASN A 166 -12.04 -17.54 12.02
N GLY A 167 -13.01 -17.69 11.13
CA GLY A 167 -14.41 -17.79 11.50
C GLY A 167 -14.64 -18.99 12.42
N LYS A 168 -15.59 -18.87 13.36
CA LYS A 168 -16.06 -19.98 14.21
C LYS A 168 -16.60 -21.16 13.39
N GLU A 169 -17.03 -20.91 12.16
CA GLU A 169 -17.38 -21.92 11.17
C GLU A 169 -16.20 -22.15 10.21
N LYS A 170 -15.73 -23.40 10.12
CA LYS A 170 -14.55 -23.88 9.36
C LYS A 170 -14.53 -23.57 7.85
N LYS A 171 -15.46 -22.77 7.31
CA LYS A 171 -15.61 -22.53 5.85
C LYS A 171 -15.67 -21.06 5.41
N LYS A 172 -15.65 -20.08 6.32
CA LYS A 172 -15.61 -18.66 5.92
C LYS A 172 -14.52 -17.91 6.69
N LYS A 173 -13.41 -17.64 6.00
CA LYS A 173 -12.46 -16.60 6.38
C LYS A 173 -13.21 -15.28 6.42
N LYS A 174 -13.16 -14.56 7.54
CA LYS A 174 -13.72 -13.22 7.66
C LYS A 174 -12.56 -12.23 7.66
N THR A 175 -12.79 -11.04 7.14
CA THR A 175 -11.84 -9.94 7.23
C THR A 175 -12.40 -8.92 8.20
N GLU A 176 -11.62 -8.59 9.24
CA GLU A 176 -11.93 -7.50 10.16
C GLU A 176 -11.09 -6.28 9.80
N THR A 177 -11.68 -5.09 9.82
CA THR A 177 -10.96 -3.84 9.53
C THR A 177 -9.91 -3.56 10.61
N ILE A 178 -8.72 -3.16 10.19
CA ILE A 178 -7.62 -2.78 11.08
C ILE A 178 -7.07 -1.42 10.70
N ALA A 179 -6.41 -0.76 11.64
CA ALA A 179 -5.69 0.46 11.34
C ALA A 179 -4.36 0.15 10.60
N PRO A 180 -3.94 0.99 9.64
CA PRO A 180 -2.75 0.70 8.82
C PRO A 180 -1.42 0.65 9.61
N HIS A 181 -1.38 1.23 10.82
CA HIS A 181 -0.23 1.13 11.71
C HIS A 181 -0.04 -0.26 12.32
N GLN A 182 -1.05 -1.14 12.26
CA GLN A 182 -0.97 -2.51 12.76
C GLN A 182 -0.21 -3.46 11.82
N LEU A 183 -0.05 -3.09 10.55
CA LEU A 183 0.79 -3.81 9.58
C LEU A 183 2.26 -3.46 9.81
N HIS A 184 3.16 -4.42 9.67
CA HIS A 184 4.59 -4.24 9.89
C HIS A 184 5.41 -4.87 8.77
N ILE A 185 6.63 -4.35 8.57
CA ILE A 185 7.62 -5.00 7.71
C ILE A 185 7.88 -6.41 8.27
N GLY A 186 7.85 -7.42 7.40
CA GLY A 186 7.93 -8.83 7.75
C GLY A 186 6.58 -9.55 7.88
N ASP A 187 5.45 -8.83 7.88
CA ASP A 187 4.12 -9.45 7.89
C ASP A 187 3.82 -10.10 6.54
N ILE A 188 3.11 -11.24 6.58
CA ILE A 188 2.57 -11.90 5.39
C ILE A 188 1.18 -11.33 5.12
N VAL A 189 0.99 -10.82 3.91
CA VAL A 189 -0.22 -10.11 3.49
C VAL A 189 -0.74 -10.61 2.16
N ASP A 190 -2.06 -10.47 1.98
CA ASP A 190 -2.74 -10.51 0.69
C ASP A 190 -2.98 -9.07 0.22
N ILE A 191 -2.49 -8.73 -0.97
CA ILE A 191 -2.64 -7.42 -1.59
C ILE A 191 -3.68 -7.52 -2.70
N ALA A 192 -4.77 -6.76 -2.57
CA ALA A 192 -5.68 -6.55 -3.70
C ALA A 192 -5.25 -5.28 -4.46
N PHE A 193 -5.14 -5.38 -5.77
CA PHE A 193 -4.67 -4.30 -6.62
C PHE A 193 -5.33 -4.29 -7.99
N ALA A 194 -5.30 -3.12 -8.64
CA ALA A 194 -5.66 -2.97 -10.04
C ALA A 194 -4.43 -2.61 -10.88
N ALA A 195 -4.34 -3.15 -12.09
CA ALA A 195 -3.32 -2.75 -13.05
C ALA A 195 -3.88 -1.66 -13.97
N ILE A 196 -3.17 -0.54 -14.09
CA ILE A 196 -3.59 0.59 -14.93
C ILE A 196 -2.45 1.08 -15.82
N ALA A 197 -2.81 1.70 -16.94
CA ALA A 197 -1.92 2.52 -17.73
C ALA A 197 -2.34 4.00 -17.71
N ILE A 198 -1.37 4.89 -17.53
CA ILE A 198 -1.57 6.34 -17.56
C ILE A 198 -0.84 6.89 -18.78
N GLU A 199 -1.56 7.58 -19.66
CA GLU A 199 -0.96 8.25 -20.82
C GLU A 199 -0.12 9.46 -20.39
N GLY A 200 1.07 9.61 -20.96
CA GLY A 200 1.91 10.78 -20.74
C GLY A 200 1.41 11.96 -21.56
N ARG A 201 0.97 13.05 -20.92
CA ARG A 201 0.64 14.31 -21.60
C ARG A 201 1.88 15.22 -21.67
N GLY A 202 2.68 15.08 -22.72
CA GLY A 202 3.87 15.92 -22.97
C GLY A 202 3.89 16.51 -24.37
N ALA A 203 3.94 17.84 -24.48
CA ALA A 203 3.94 18.57 -25.76
C ALA A 203 5.17 18.30 -26.65
N ASN A 204 6.30 17.88 -26.04
CA ASN A 204 7.57 17.66 -26.73
C ASN A 204 8.01 16.18 -26.79
N ASN A 205 7.25 15.28 -26.15
CA ASN A 205 7.49 13.83 -26.23
C ASN A 205 6.18 13.07 -25.93
N PRO A 206 5.28 12.94 -26.92
CA PRO A 206 3.92 12.41 -26.75
C PRO A 206 3.83 10.89 -26.47
N THR A 207 4.86 10.25 -25.91
CA THR A 207 5.04 8.80 -26.03
C THR A 207 5.55 8.08 -24.78
N SER A 208 5.43 8.65 -23.58
CA SER A 208 5.86 7.92 -22.38
C SER A 208 4.75 7.80 -21.34
N GLY A 209 3.79 6.91 -21.62
CA GLY A 209 2.85 6.46 -20.59
C GLY A 209 3.57 5.68 -19.49
N VAL A 210 2.91 5.44 -18.37
CA VAL A 210 3.44 4.61 -17.27
C VAL A 210 2.39 3.61 -16.82
N ALA A 211 2.78 2.33 -16.75
CA ALA A 211 1.97 1.29 -16.12
C ALA A 211 2.14 1.33 -14.60
N LYS A 212 1.06 1.12 -13.85
CA LYS A 212 1.08 1.13 -12.38
C LYS A 212 0.21 0.03 -11.79
N LEU A 213 0.61 -0.42 -10.61
CA LEU A 213 -0.18 -1.28 -9.73
C LEU A 213 -0.84 -0.40 -8.66
N LEU A 214 -2.13 -0.15 -8.81
CA LEU A 214 -2.93 0.60 -7.85
C LEU A 214 -3.27 -0.26 -6.64
N LEU A 215 -2.83 0.18 -5.48
CA LEU A 215 -3.17 -0.47 -4.21
C LEU A 215 -4.64 -0.25 -3.87
N ARG A 216 -5.43 -1.32 -3.66
CA ARG A 216 -6.85 -1.27 -3.29
C ARG A 216 -7.10 -1.79 -1.88
N SER A 217 -6.43 -2.87 -1.49
CA SER A 217 -6.48 -3.34 -0.10
C SER A 217 -5.22 -4.08 0.34
N VAL A 218 -5.02 -4.13 1.66
CA VAL A 218 -3.99 -4.95 2.32
C VAL A 218 -4.66 -5.75 3.41
N THR A 219 -4.59 -7.07 3.32
CA THR A 219 -5.13 -7.99 4.33
C THR A 219 -4.00 -8.73 5.02
N LEU A 220 -3.85 -8.55 6.33
CA LEU A 220 -2.92 -9.30 7.16
C LEU A 220 -3.34 -10.76 7.24
N LEU A 221 -2.48 -11.66 6.76
CA LEU A 221 -2.69 -13.11 6.84
C LEU A 221 -1.97 -13.70 8.05
N GLU A 222 -0.72 -13.29 8.28
CA GLU A 222 0.10 -13.81 9.38
C GLU A 222 1.13 -12.76 9.84
N GLY A 223 1.17 -12.52 11.16
CA GLY A 223 2.06 -11.53 11.79
C GLY A 223 2.86 -12.11 12.97
N LYS A 224 2.75 -13.41 13.26
CA LYS A 224 3.45 -14.06 14.38
C LYS A 224 4.96 -13.85 14.36
N HIS A 225 5.58 -13.87 13.18
CA HIS A 225 7.03 -13.70 13.04
C HIS A 225 7.45 -12.29 13.49
N THR A 226 6.75 -11.27 13.01
CA THR A 226 6.97 -9.87 13.41
C THR A 226 6.71 -9.66 14.89
N GLN A 227 5.63 -10.24 15.44
CA GLN A 227 5.34 -10.17 16.87
C GLN A 227 6.44 -10.80 17.73
N ALA A 228 6.96 -11.96 17.34
CA ALA A 228 8.05 -12.63 18.04
C ALA A 228 9.33 -11.80 18.00
N TRP A 229 9.64 -11.19 16.85
CA TRP A 229 10.79 -10.30 16.72
C TRP A 229 10.67 -9.04 17.59
N ILE A 230 9.51 -8.38 17.59
CA ILE A 230 9.24 -7.20 18.45
C ILE A 230 9.41 -7.56 19.92
N LYS A 231 8.85 -8.69 20.38
CA LYS A 231 9.01 -9.17 21.76
C LYS A 231 10.48 -9.37 22.13
N LYS A 232 11.25 -10.03 21.27
CA LYS A 232 12.68 -10.29 21.50
C LYS A 232 13.50 -9.00 21.54
N LYS A 233 13.20 -8.04 20.65
CA LYS A 233 13.85 -6.74 20.62
C LYS A 233 13.58 -5.95 21.90
N ALA A 234 12.31 -5.86 22.31
CA ALA A 234 11.92 -5.18 23.55
C ALA A 234 12.58 -5.79 24.79
N MET A 235 12.65 -7.13 24.85
CA MET A 235 13.34 -7.84 25.94
C MET A 235 14.83 -7.50 25.99
N LEU A 236 15.50 -7.41 24.84
CA LEU A 236 16.92 -7.04 24.77
C LEU A 236 17.16 -5.59 25.22
N GLU A 237 16.30 -4.66 24.80
CA GLU A 237 16.39 -3.25 25.21
C GLU A 237 16.23 -3.08 26.73
N LEU A 238 15.30 -3.82 27.35
CA LEU A 238 15.12 -3.82 28.81
C LEU A 238 16.34 -4.35 29.56
N LEU A 239 16.97 -5.42 29.06
CA LEU A 239 18.18 -5.99 29.66
C LEU A 239 19.39 -5.03 29.56
N LEU A 240 19.50 -4.27 28.46
CA LEU A 240 20.59 -3.31 28.26
C LEU A 240 20.40 -2.02 29.06
N THR A 241 19.16 -1.60 29.31
CA THR A 241 18.83 -0.38 30.06
C THR A 241 18.73 -0.60 31.58
N GLY A 242 18.49 -1.83 32.02
CA GLY A 242 18.41 -2.20 33.44
C GLY A 242 19.74 -2.38 34.18
N GLY A 243 20.90 -2.27 33.50
CA GLY A 243 22.23 -2.49 34.09
C GLY A 243 22.93 -1.25 34.66
N GLY A 244 22.30 -0.08 34.69
CA GLY A 244 22.95 1.21 34.99
C GLY A 244 22.53 1.92 36.28
N GLY A 245 21.85 1.25 37.21
CA GLY A 245 21.25 1.89 38.40
C GLY A 245 21.54 1.16 39.70
N GLY A 246 22.78 1.19 40.18
CA GLY A 246 23.11 0.71 41.52
C GLY A 246 24.61 0.64 41.73
N ASP A 247 25.21 1.76 42.17
CA ASP A 247 26.40 1.78 43.04
C ASP A 247 26.73 3.24 43.39
N LYS A 248 25.93 3.81 44.31
CA LYS A 248 26.35 4.92 45.18
C LYS A 248 25.77 4.69 46.58
N GLU A 249 26.28 3.65 47.22
CA GLU A 249 26.22 3.52 48.67
C GLU A 249 27.66 3.31 49.16
N LYS A 250 28.40 4.41 49.27
CA LYS A 250 29.56 4.46 50.17
C LYS A 250 29.10 5.20 51.42
N ALA A 251 28.91 4.40 52.46
CA ALA A 251 28.86 4.82 53.83
C ALA A 251 30.14 5.60 54.18
N GLU A 252 29.96 6.78 54.79
CA GLU A 252 30.97 7.42 55.61
C GLU A 252 30.21 8.10 56.76
N ALA A 253 29.94 7.28 57.78
CA ALA A 253 29.59 7.72 59.12
C ALA A 253 30.69 7.14 60.01
N ASP A 254 31.64 7.98 60.39
CA ASP A 254 32.34 7.93 61.68
C ASP A 254 33.33 9.10 61.73
N GLU A 255 32.91 10.19 62.36
CA GLU A 255 33.82 11.06 63.10
C GLU A 255 33.01 11.96 64.04
N LEU A 256 32.91 11.54 65.31
CA LEU A 256 32.75 12.42 66.47
C LEU A 256 33.23 11.69 67.75
N GLY A 257 34.48 11.96 68.13
CA GLY A 257 34.91 12.13 69.53
C GLY A 257 35.53 10.94 70.26
N CYS A 258 36.83 11.05 70.58
CA CYS A 258 37.41 11.09 71.95
C CYS A 258 38.91 10.75 71.93
N GLU A 259 39.78 11.76 72.03
CA GLU A 259 40.61 12.09 73.23
C GLU A 259 41.34 13.43 73.01
#